data_AF-A0A3M3GKZ2-F1
#
_entry.id   AF-A0A3M3GKZ2-F1
#
_cell.length_a   1.000
_cell.length_b   1.000
_cell.length_c   1.000
_cell.angle_alpha   90.00
_cell.angle_beta   90.00
_cell.angle_gamma   90.00
#
_symmetry.space_group_name_H-M   'P 1'
#
loop_
_entity.id
_entity.type
_entity.pdbx_description
1 polymer ?
#
loop_
_entity_poly.entity_id
_entity_poly.type
_entity_poly.pdbx_seq_one_letter_code
_entity_poly.pdbx_strand_id
1 'polypeptide(L)' 'GTLFLDEVADLPLAMQVKLLRAIQEKSIRSVGSQQEQIVDVRILCATHKNLNAEVAAGRFRQDLYYRLNV' A
#
# COMPACT_ATOMS: atom_id res chain seq x y z
N GLY A 1 6.06 -7.11 -13.05
CA GLY A 1 6.89 -7.79 -12.01
C GLY A 1 6.09 -8.03 -10.75
N THR A 2 6.67 -8.60 -9.69
CA THR A 2 5.96 -8.80 -8.41
C THR A 2 6.68 -8.08 -7.28
N LEU A 3 5.95 -7.29 -6.50
CA LEU A 3 6.43 -6.62 -5.29
C LEU A 3 5.85 -7.32 -4.07
N PHE A 4 6.71 -7.82 -3.19
CA PHE A 4 6.32 -8.37 -1.90
C PHE A 4 6.55 -7.33 -0.80
N LEU A 5 5.53 -7.08 0.00
CA LEU A 5 5.56 -6.17 1.15
C LEU A 5 5.28 -6.99 2.40
N ASP A 6 6.33 -7.22 3.19
CA ASP A 6 6.18 -7.81 4.52
C ASP A 6 5.80 -6.75 5.54
N GLU A 7 5.14 -7.19 6.61
CA GLU A 7 4.68 -6.34 7.72
C GLU A 7 3.90 -5.09 7.28
N VAL A 8 2.98 -5.23 6.31
CA VAL A 8 2.24 -4.08 5.73
C VAL A 8 1.46 -3.27 6.78
N ALA A 9 1.08 -3.88 7.90
CA ALA A 9 0.40 -3.21 9.01
C ALA A 9 1.30 -2.25 9.81
N ASP A 10 2.62 -2.38 9.70
CA ASP A 10 3.60 -1.50 10.36
C ASP A 10 3.99 -0.30 9.49
N LEU A 11 3.45 -0.20 8.27
CA LEU A 11 3.65 0.96 7.41
C LEU A 11 3.03 2.22 8.04
N PRO A 12 3.79 3.33 8.11
CA PRO A 12 3.23 4.62 8.49
C PRO A 12 2.06 5.02 7.58
N LEU A 13 1.05 5.71 8.13
CA LEU A 13 -0.13 6.16 7.38
C LEU A 13 0.22 6.91 6.08
N ALA A 14 1.27 7.74 6.12
CA ALA A 14 1.74 8.47 4.93
C ALA A 14 2.23 7.54 3.79
N MET A 15 2.85 6.41 4.14
CA MET A 15 3.27 5.40 3.17
C MET A 15 2.08 4.59 2.65
N GLN A 16 1.09 4.30 3.50
CA GLN A 16 -0.16 3.66 3.08
C GLN A 16 -0.88 4.45 1.98
N VAL A 17 -0.87 5.79 2.07
CA VAL A 17 -1.44 6.67 1.00
C VAL A 17 -0.69 6.49 -0.32
N LYS A 18 0.65 6.46 -0.28
CA LYS A 18 1.47 6.29 -1.49
C LYS A 18 1.26 4.92 -2.12
N LEU A 19 1.16 3.87 -1.29
CA LEU A 19 0.87 2.52 -1.76
C LEU A 19 -0.51 2.45 -2.42
N LEU A 20 -1.53 3.05 -1.80
CA LEU A 20 -2.88 3.12 -2.37
C LEU A 20 -2.87 3.80 -3.75
N ARG A 21 -2.16 4.94 -3.89
CA ARG A 21 -2.01 5.61 -5.19
C ARG A 21 -1.31 4.73 -6.20
N ALA A 22 -0.21 4.07 -5.83
CA ALA A 22 0.50 3.16 -6.72
C ALA A 22 -0.39 2.01 -7.22
N ILE A 23 -1.27 1.48 -6.37
CA ILE A 23 -2.23 0.43 -6.75
C ILE A 23 -3.33 0.97 -7.68
N GLN A 24 -3.85 2.16 -7.39
CA GLN A 24 -4.96 2.75 -8.14
C GLN A 24 -4.53 3.31 -9.50
N GLU A 25 -3.44 4.08 -9.52
CA GLU A 25 -2.93 4.80 -10.69
C GLU A 25 -2.01 3.92 -11.55
N LYS A 26 -1.55 2.78 -11.01
CA LYS A 26 -0.51 1.93 -11.62
C LYS A 26 0.73 2.73 -12.05
N SER A 27 1.03 3.78 -11.29
CA SER A 27 2.18 4.64 -11.52
C SER A 27 2.93 4.88 -10.21
N ILE A 28 4.23 5.12 -10.30
CA ILE A 28 5.05 5.51 -9.17
C ILE A 28 5.87 6.75 -9.50
N ARG A 29 6.23 7.48 -8.46
CA ARG A 29 7.10 8.65 -8.53
C ARG A 29 8.32 8.43 -7.67
N SER A 30 9.49 8.45 -8.28
CA SER A 30 10.77 8.37 -7.58
C SER A 30 10.94 9.57 -6.65
N VAL A 31 11.63 9.37 -5.53
CA VAL A 31 11.89 10.45 -4.57
C VAL A 31 12.68 11.56 -5.27
N GLY A 32 12.18 12.80 -5.18
CA GLY A 32 12.79 13.97 -5.85
C GLY A 32 12.42 14.16 -7.32
N SER A 33 11.73 13.20 -7.95
CA SER A 33 11.19 13.36 -9.30
C SER A 33 9.78 13.96 -9.26
N GLN A 34 9.40 14.71 -10.30
CA GLN A 34 8.01 15.08 -10.55
C GLN A 34 7.33 14.18 -11.59
N GLN A 35 8.09 13.35 -12.28
CA GLN A 35 7.58 12.47 -13.31
C GLN A 35 7.03 11.18 -12.70
N GLU A 36 5.84 10.81 -13.14
CA GLU A 36 5.24 9.51 -12.85
C GLU A 36 5.65 8.50 -13.92
N GLN A 37 5.94 7.29 -13.48
CA GLN A 37 6.27 6.17 -14.35
C GLN A 37 5.21 5.11 -14.19
N ILE A 38 4.56 4.73 -15.29
CA ILE A 38 3.59 3.64 -15.30
C ILE A 38 4.34 2.33 -15.04
N VAL A 39 3.83 1.56 -14.09
CA VAL A 39 4.38 0.29 -13.68
C VAL A 39 3.30 -0.78 -13.67
N ASP A 40 3.60 -1.91 -14.28
CA ASP A 40 2.77 -3.12 -14.20
C ASP A 40 3.38 -4.08 -13.18
N VAL A 41 2.92 -3.96 -11.93
CA VAL A 41 3.40 -4.75 -10.81
C VAL A 41 2.25 -5.41 -10.07
N ARG A 42 2.40 -6.70 -9.81
CA ARG A 42 1.56 -7.44 -8.88
C ARG A 42 2.06 -7.18 -7.46
N ILE A 43 1.18 -6.84 -6.54
CA ILE A 43 1.54 -6.62 -5.13
C ILE A 43 1.06 -7.81 -4.31
N LEU A 44 1.96 -8.32 -3.46
CA LEU A 44 1.68 -9.34 -2.46
C LEU A 44 2.04 -8.75 -1.10
N CYS A 45 1.09 -8.74 -0.17
CA CYS A 45 1.32 -8.21 1.18
C CYS A 45 1.21 -9.33 2.21
N ALA A 46 2.05 -9.27 3.24
CA ALA A 46 1.96 -10.10 4.43
C ALA A 46 1.98 -9.23 5.69
N THR A 47 1.36 -9.70 6.76
CA THR A 47 1.48 -9.10 8.09
C THR A 47 1.09 -10.12 9.17
N HIS A 48 1.72 -10.02 10.33
CA HIS A 48 1.35 -10.79 11.52
C HIS A 48 0.21 -10.14 12.33
N LYS A 49 -0.16 -8.89 12.03
CA LYS A 49 -1.18 -8.13 12.76
C LYS A 49 -2.56 -8.31 12.15
N ASN A 50 -3.60 -8.22 12.98
CA ASN A 50 -4.97 -8.26 12.52
C ASN A 50 -5.36 -6.91 11.88
N LEU A 51 -5.40 -6.87 10.54
CA LEU A 51 -5.73 -5.66 9.78
C LEU A 51 -7.09 -5.06 10.15
N ASN A 52 -8.10 -5.86 10.47
CA ASN A 52 -9.41 -5.33 10.88
C ASN A 52 -9.31 -4.56 12.20
N ALA A 53 -8.52 -5.05 13.15
CA ALA A 53 -8.28 -4.35 14.41
C ALA A 53 -7.44 -3.07 14.20
N GLU A 54 -6.44 -3.10 13.32
CA GLU A 54 -5.63 -1.93 12.98
C GLU A 54 -6.45 -0.85 12.25
N VAL A 55 -7.40 -1.25 11.41
CA VAL A 55 -8.37 -0.34 10.77
C VAL A 55 -9.29 0.28 11.82
N ALA A 56 -9.85 -0.52 12.72
CA ALA A 56 -10.69 -0.02 13.81
C ALA A 56 -9.93 0.93 14.75
N ALA A 57 -8.63 0.71 14.94
CA ALA A 57 -7.76 1.56 15.73
C ALA A 57 -7.23 2.81 14.99
N GLY A 58 -7.58 2.99 13.72
CA GLY A 58 -7.14 4.12 12.88
C GLY A 58 -5.65 4.09 12.51
N ARG A 59 -4.96 2.97 12.73
CA ARG A 59 -3.54 2.77 12.38
C ARG A 59 -3.36 2.24 10.96
N PHE A 60 -4.40 1.63 10.41
CA PHE A 60 -4.43 1.19 9.03
C PHE A 60 -5.62 1.80 8.28
N ARG A 61 -5.42 2.24 7.04
CA ARG A 61 -6.51 2.84 6.27
C ARG A 61 -7.47 1.77 5.74
N GLN A 62 -8.76 2.03 5.93
CA GLN A 62 -9.82 1.16 5.45
C GLN A 62 -9.84 1.03 3.92
N ASP A 63 -9.55 2.09 3.17
CA ASP A 63 -9.52 2.06 1.70
C ASP A 63 -8.37 1.20 1.14
N LEU A 64 -7.20 1.24 1.77
CA LEU A 64 -6.09 0.35 1.45
C LEU A 64 -6.44 -1.11 1.78
N TYR A 65 -7.08 -1.36 2.93
CA TYR A 65 -7.53 -2.69 3.33
C TYR A 65 -8.46 -3.31 2.28
N TYR A 66 -9.48 -2.57 1.85
CA TYR A 66 -10.40 -3.05 0.82
C TYR A 66 -9.73 -3.29 -0.53
N ARG A 67 -8.67 -2.54 -0.87
CA ARG A 67 -7.92 -2.78 -2.12
C ARG A 67 -7.03 -4.01 -2.08
N LEU A 68 -6.52 -4.38 -0.90
CA LEU A 68 -5.64 -5.55 -0.72
C LEU A 68 -6.42 -6.85 -0.50
N ASN A 69 -7.65 -6.77 0.02
CA ASN A 69 -8.49 -7.92 0.37
C ASN A 69 -9.44 -8.35 -0.77
N VAL A 70 -9.06 -8.14 -2.04
CA VAL A 70 -9.80 -8.52 -3.25
C VAL A 70 -9.06 -9.60 -4.01
#